data_AF-A0A937AEW3-F1
#
_entry.id   AF-A0A937AEW3-F1
#
_cell.length_a   1.000
_cell.length_b   1.000
_cell.length_c   1.000
_cell.angle_alpha   90.00
_cell.angle_beta   90.00
_cell.angle_gamma   90.00
#
_symmetry.space_group_name_H-M   'P 1'
#
loop_
_entity.id
_entity.type
_entity.pdbx_description
1 polymer ?
#
loop_
_entity_poly.entity_id
_entity_poly.type
_entity_poly.pdbx_seq_one_letter_code
_entity_poly.pdbx_strand_id
1 'polypeptide(L)'
;MNLDTVNLCDSYILNGIPVTEEDFRYELRKYKKSEIKFTAIADLSKTTFFHQNCDYMILVGAGEYNQSKESKLKELDSIRSNLNKNLPEIVIRDYICEGCKQVVVDGTPIGMYEARNLVNELKPKNIDFIVSYESANPRIFGRYSINGLTEIFLKKKADNKSYE
;
A
#
# COMPACT_ATOMS: atom_id res chain seq x y z
N MET A 1 1.53 26.72 16.32
CA MET A 1 1.35 25.26 16.34
C MET A 1 2.62 24.70 16.97
N ASN A 2 2.54 24.23 18.22
CA ASN A 2 3.70 23.68 18.93
C ASN A 2 4.04 22.32 18.30
N LEU A 3 5.28 22.11 17.89
CA LEU A 3 5.77 20.86 17.29
C LEU A 3 5.98 19.74 18.33
N ASP A 4 5.70 20.00 19.61
CA ASP A 4 6.19 19.17 20.73
C ASP A 4 5.29 17.99 21.12
N THR A 5 4.12 17.82 20.50
CA THR A 5 3.26 16.66 20.77
C THR A 5 2.62 16.15 19.48
N VAL A 6 3.26 15.15 18.86
CA VAL A 6 2.62 14.33 17.82
C VAL A 6 1.69 13.33 18.51
N ASN A 7 0.40 13.41 18.23
CA ASN A 7 -0.61 12.54 18.81
C ASN A 7 -0.69 11.20 18.05
N LEU A 8 0.21 10.29 18.40
CA LEU A 8 0.31 8.96 17.80
C LEU A 8 -0.70 8.00 18.43
N CYS A 9 -1.32 7.15 17.60
CA CYS A 9 -2.19 6.07 18.07
C CYS A 9 -1.40 4.97 18.78
N ASP A 10 -2.01 4.32 19.77
CA ASP A 10 -1.50 3.11 20.44
C ASP A 10 -1.68 1.84 19.59
N SER A 11 -1.97 2.00 18.30
CA SER A 11 -2.17 0.95 17.32
C SER A 11 -1.32 1.23 16.08
N TYR A 12 -0.91 0.15 15.42
CA TYR A 12 0.00 0.17 14.28
C TYR A 12 -0.64 -0.54 13.11
N ILE A 13 -0.17 -0.28 11.89
CA ILE A 13 -0.53 -1.09 10.73
C ILE A 13 0.70 -1.80 10.25
N LEU A 14 0.71 -3.11 10.42
CA LEU A 14 1.74 -3.96 9.86
C LEU A 14 1.16 -4.60 8.60
N ASN A 15 1.77 -4.35 7.45
CA ASN A 15 1.39 -5.02 6.20
C ASN A 15 -0.11 -4.86 5.87
N GLY A 16 -0.64 -3.63 6.04
CA GLY A 16 -2.05 -3.30 5.76
C GLY A 16 -3.05 -3.76 6.84
N ILE A 17 -2.60 -4.45 7.88
CA ILE A 17 -3.43 -4.99 8.96
C ILE A 17 -3.24 -4.16 10.24
N PRO A 18 -4.32 -3.57 10.81
CA PRO A 18 -4.24 -2.91 12.10
C PRO A 18 -3.98 -3.91 13.23
N VAL A 19 -3.01 -3.60 14.08
CA VAL A 19 -2.56 -4.44 15.20
C VAL A 19 -2.32 -3.57 16.44
N THR A 20 -2.46 -4.18 17.62
CA THR A 20 -2.12 -3.52 18.90
C THR A 20 -0.61 -3.33 19.02
N GLU A 21 -0.12 -2.50 19.95
CA GLU A 21 1.33 -2.38 20.20
C GLU A 21 1.98 -3.72 20.56
N GLU A 22 1.32 -4.55 21.38
CA GLU A 22 1.84 -5.85 21.79
C GLU A 22 1.98 -6.80 20.59
N ASP A 23 0.92 -6.93 19.80
CA ASP A 23 0.91 -7.74 18.58
C ASP A 23 1.92 -7.22 17.56
N PHE A 24 2.01 -5.89 17.40
CA PHE A 24 2.98 -5.26 16.53
C PHE A 24 4.41 -5.64 16.91
N ARG A 25 4.77 -5.52 18.20
CA ARG A 25 6.11 -5.91 18.69
C ARG A 25 6.36 -7.40 18.48
N TYR A 26 5.37 -8.26 18.67
CA TYR A 26 5.49 -9.70 18.47
C TYR A 26 5.69 -10.07 16.99
N GLU A 27 4.85 -9.56 16.10
CA GLU A 27 4.92 -9.81 14.67
C GLU A 27 6.20 -9.22 14.05
N LEU A 28 6.60 -8.01 14.46
CA LEU A 28 7.79 -7.34 13.94
C LEU A 28 9.08 -8.14 14.25
N ARG A 29 9.13 -8.88 15.37
CA ARG A 29 10.28 -9.74 15.72
C ARG A 29 10.51 -10.89 14.74
N LYS A 30 9.49 -11.27 13.95
CA LYS A 30 9.62 -12.30 12.91
C LYS A 30 10.44 -11.81 11.71
N TYR A 31 10.64 -10.50 11.59
CA TYR A 31 11.37 -9.85 10.52
C TYR A 31 12.72 -9.34 11.00
N LYS A 32 13.76 -9.53 10.19
CA LYS A 32 15.04 -8.84 10.35
C LYS A 32 14.86 -7.37 10.02
N LYS A 33 15.72 -6.50 10.58
CA LYS A 33 15.70 -5.06 10.25
C LYS A 33 15.83 -4.79 8.74
N SER A 34 16.59 -5.62 8.02
CA SER A 34 16.72 -5.56 6.56
C SER A 34 15.44 -5.92 5.80
N GLU A 35 14.48 -6.56 6.46
CA GLU A 35 13.17 -6.97 5.94
C GLU A 35 12.08 -5.95 6.29
N ILE A 36 12.39 -4.93 7.10
CA ILE A 36 11.56 -3.73 7.31
C ILE A 36 11.94 -2.69 6.28
N LYS A 37 10.94 -2.14 5.60
CA LYS A 37 11.22 -1.54 4.29
C LYS A 37 10.63 -0.17 4.09
N PHE A 38 9.45 0.04 4.62
CA PHE A 38 8.98 1.38 4.86
C PHE A 38 8.40 1.47 6.26
N THR A 39 8.60 2.64 6.84
CA THR A 39 7.89 3.11 8.01
C THR A 39 7.32 4.46 7.63
N ALA A 40 6.01 4.57 7.57
CA ALA A 40 5.33 5.80 7.22
C ALA A 40 4.38 6.21 8.35
N ILE A 41 4.08 7.50 8.42
CA ILE A 41 3.06 8.03 9.32
C ILE A 41 1.83 8.30 8.46
N ALA A 42 0.74 7.61 8.75
CA ALA A 42 -0.57 7.90 8.19
C ALA A 42 -1.22 9.02 8.99
N ASP A 43 -1.66 10.07 8.30
CA ASP A 43 -2.50 11.13 8.88
C ASP A 43 -3.96 10.64 8.91
N LEU A 44 -4.49 10.50 10.13
CA LEU A 44 -5.85 10.04 10.41
C LEU A 44 -6.80 11.17 10.75
N SER A 45 -6.36 12.43 10.80
CA SER A 45 -7.15 13.59 11.24
C SER A 45 -8.45 13.81 10.47
N LYS A 46 -8.56 13.25 9.26
CA LYS A 46 -9.74 13.31 8.39
C LYS A 46 -10.47 11.97 8.25
N THR A 47 -10.05 10.95 8.99
CA THR A 47 -10.62 9.60 8.91
C THR A 47 -11.60 9.38 10.04
N THR A 48 -12.63 8.57 9.80
CA THR A 48 -13.52 8.06 10.86
C THR A 48 -12.93 6.84 11.56
N PHE A 49 -11.65 6.55 11.33
CA PHE A 49 -11.03 5.29 11.69
C PHE A 49 -10.62 5.30 13.17
N PHE A 50 -11.10 4.30 13.91
CA PHE A 50 -10.97 4.13 15.35
C PHE A 50 -11.64 5.22 16.23
N HIS A 51 -12.39 4.76 17.24
CA HIS A 51 -12.91 5.60 18.32
C HIS A 51 -11.79 6.02 19.31
N GLN A 52 -10.64 6.47 18.80
CA GLN A 52 -9.47 6.80 19.61
C GLN A 52 -8.98 8.20 19.28
N ASN A 53 -8.61 8.96 20.31
CA ASN A 53 -8.22 10.37 20.25
C ASN A 53 -6.80 10.56 19.70
N CYS A 54 -6.50 10.03 18.51
CA CYS A 54 -5.18 10.13 17.88
C CYS A 54 -5.26 10.67 16.44
N ASP A 55 -4.22 11.38 16.01
CA ASP A 55 -4.18 12.04 14.71
C ASP A 55 -3.28 11.28 13.71
N TYR A 56 -2.39 10.42 14.21
CA TYR A 56 -1.35 9.79 13.39
C TYR A 56 -1.16 8.31 13.75
N MET A 57 -0.98 7.46 12.73
CA MET A 57 -0.73 6.02 12.93
C MET A 57 0.54 5.59 12.19
N ILE A 58 1.32 4.71 12.81
CA ILE A 58 2.54 4.18 12.18
C ILE A 58 2.16 3.00 11.27
N LEU A 59 2.53 3.13 10.00
CA LEU A 59 2.47 2.08 8.99
C LEU A 59 3.85 1.44 8.86
N VAL A 60 3.92 0.12 8.88
CA VAL A 60 5.14 -0.65 8.61
C VAL A 60 4.87 -1.70 7.56
N GLY A 61 5.67 -1.68 6.50
CA GLY A 61 5.73 -2.76 5.52
C GLY A 61 6.96 -3.63 5.76
N ALA A 62 6.73 -4.94 5.83
CA ALA A 62 7.77 -5.94 6.02
C ALA A 62 7.55 -7.14 5.09
N GLY A 63 8.62 -7.64 4.44
CA GLY A 63 8.50 -8.77 3.52
C GLY A 63 9.70 -9.03 2.62
N GLU A 64 9.55 -10.03 1.75
CA GLU A 64 10.59 -10.50 0.84
C GLU A 64 10.71 -9.58 -0.39
N TYR A 65 11.77 -8.75 -0.42
CA TYR A 65 11.95 -7.73 -1.47
C TYR A 65 12.86 -8.16 -2.61
N ASN A 66 13.58 -9.27 -2.46
CA ASN A 66 14.39 -9.84 -3.54
C ASN A 66 13.51 -10.66 -4.49
N GLN A 67 12.42 -10.05 -4.96
CA GLN A 67 11.55 -10.69 -5.94
C GLN A 67 12.27 -10.83 -7.27
N SER A 68 12.32 -12.05 -7.77
CA SER A 68 12.79 -12.32 -9.12
C SER A 68 11.93 -11.55 -10.14
N LYS A 69 12.49 -11.28 -11.33
CA LYS A 69 11.74 -10.65 -12.42
C LYS A 69 10.46 -11.45 -12.74
N GLU A 70 10.52 -12.77 -12.64
CA GLU A 70 9.40 -13.68 -12.86
C GLU A 70 8.32 -13.54 -11.79
N SER A 71 8.71 -13.48 -10.52
CA SER A 71 7.77 -13.24 -9.41
C SER A 71 7.05 -11.90 -9.56
N LYS A 72 7.78 -10.82 -9.88
CA LYS A 72 7.18 -9.50 -10.14
C LYS A 72 6.21 -9.52 -11.31
N LEU A 73 6.57 -10.22 -12.40
CA LEU A 73 5.71 -10.34 -13.57
C LEU A 73 4.42 -11.09 -13.23
N LYS A 74 4.53 -12.20 -12.49
CA LYS A 74 3.38 -12.99 -12.04
C LYS A 74 2.41 -12.16 -11.19
N GLU A 75 2.92 -11.42 -10.21
CA GLU A 75 2.11 -10.51 -9.39
C GLU A 75 1.49 -9.41 -10.25
N LEU A 76 2.27 -8.79 -11.13
CA LEU A 76 1.78 -7.73 -12.01
C LEU A 76 0.65 -8.22 -12.93
N ASP A 77 0.80 -9.42 -13.51
CA ASP A 77 -0.22 -10.02 -14.37
C ASP A 77 -1.49 -10.41 -13.59
N SER A 78 -1.34 -10.82 -12.32
CA SER A 78 -2.49 -11.03 -11.42
C SER A 78 -3.29 -9.74 -11.20
N ILE A 79 -2.60 -8.62 -10.95
CA ILE A 79 -3.23 -7.30 -10.77
C ILE A 79 -3.92 -6.86 -12.07
N ARG A 80 -3.25 -6.99 -13.22
CA ARG A 80 -3.83 -6.67 -14.54
C ARG A 80 -5.09 -7.48 -14.78
N SER A 81 -5.04 -8.78 -14.52
CA SER A 81 -6.19 -9.67 -14.68
C SER A 81 -7.36 -9.25 -13.78
N ASN A 82 -7.10 -8.93 -12.50
CA ASN A 82 -8.15 -8.45 -11.59
C ASN A 82 -8.79 -7.14 -12.09
N LEU A 83 -8.00 -6.16 -12.51
CA LEU A 83 -8.53 -4.87 -12.96
C LEU A 83 -9.24 -4.97 -14.31
N ASN A 84 -8.66 -5.65 -15.30
CA ASN A 84 -9.23 -5.78 -16.65
C ASN A 84 -10.50 -6.65 -16.66
N LYS A 85 -10.61 -7.64 -15.75
CA LYS A 85 -11.81 -8.48 -15.64
C LYS A 85 -12.98 -7.74 -14.99
N ASN A 86 -12.72 -6.90 -13.99
CA ASN A 86 -13.77 -6.31 -13.15
C ASN A 86 -14.13 -4.85 -13.53
N LEU A 87 -13.29 -4.15 -14.30
CA LEU A 87 -13.59 -2.80 -14.79
C LEU A 87 -14.06 -2.82 -16.25
N PRO A 88 -15.21 -2.20 -16.56
CA PRO A 88 -15.66 -2.06 -17.94
C PRO A 88 -14.66 -1.23 -18.75
N GLU A 89 -14.55 -1.51 -20.05
CA GLU A 89 -13.64 -0.76 -20.94
C GLU A 89 -13.98 0.73 -20.96
N ILE A 90 -15.29 1.05 -21.03
CA ILE A 90 -15.82 2.41 -20.99
C ILE A 90 -15.73 2.95 -19.55
N VAL A 91 -15.17 4.15 -19.41
CA VAL A 91 -15.07 4.82 -18.12
C VAL A 91 -16.45 5.35 -17.71
N ILE A 92 -17.06 4.70 -16.72
CA ILE A 92 -18.32 5.12 -16.09
C ILE A 92 -17.98 5.70 -14.72
N ARG A 93 -18.25 7.00 -14.50
CA ARG A 93 -17.86 7.72 -13.27
C ARG A 93 -18.42 7.10 -11.99
N ASP A 94 -19.65 6.61 -12.04
CA ASP A 94 -20.36 6.07 -10.87
C ASP A 94 -20.27 4.54 -10.77
N TYR A 95 -19.46 3.90 -11.61
CA TYR A 95 -19.29 2.45 -11.55
C TYR A 95 -18.51 2.02 -10.31
N ILE A 96 -19.10 1.09 -9.56
CA ILE A 96 -18.51 0.51 -8.36
C ILE A 96 -17.94 -0.85 -8.73
N CYS A 97 -16.62 -1.01 -8.63
CA CYS A 97 -15.98 -2.30 -8.87
C CYS A 97 -16.03 -3.19 -7.62
N GLU A 98 -17.03 -4.05 -7.50
CA GLU A 98 -17.21 -4.89 -6.31
C GLU A 98 -16.11 -5.95 -6.11
N GLY A 99 -15.41 -6.36 -7.19
CA GLY A 99 -14.35 -7.37 -7.15
C GLY A 99 -12.91 -6.85 -7.29
N CYS A 100 -12.72 -5.52 -7.40
CA CYS A 100 -11.38 -4.94 -7.54
C CYS A 100 -10.64 -4.96 -6.21
N LYS A 101 -9.35 -5.32 -6.26
CA LYS A 101 -8.40 -5.04 -5.17
C LYS A 101 -7.94 -3.58 -5.25
N GLN A 102 -7.71 -2.96 -4.10
CA GLN A 102 -7.15 -1.61 -4.05
C GLN A 102 -5.68 -1.62 -4.49
N VAL A 103 -5.29 -0.66 -5.33
CA VAL A 103 -3.89 -0.47 -5.73
C VAL A 103 -3.32 0.77 -5.06
N VAL A 104 -2.14 0.63 -4.47
CA VAL A 104 -1.36 1.71 -3.87
C VAL A 104 0.01 1.72 -4.54
N VAL A 105 0.50 2.89 -4.90
CA VAL A 105 1.84 3.07 -5.50
C VAL A 105 2.65 4.01 -4.63
N ASP A 106 3.79 3.53 -4.13
CA ASP A 106 4.67 4.27 -3.22
C ASP A 106 3.90 4.97 -2.06
N GLY A 107 2.95 4.23 -1.46
CA GLY A 107 2.10 4.71 -0.36
C GLY A 107 0.91 5.58 -0.76
N THR A 108 0.71 5.86 -2.06
CA THR A 108 -0.42 6.66 -2.56
C THR A 108 -1.52 5.75 -3.15
N PRO A 109 -2.76 5.79 -2.63
CA PRO A 109 -3.89 5.08 -3.24
C PRO A 109 -4.20 5.62 -4.63
N ILE A 110 -4.33 4.72 -5.61
CA ILE A 110 -4.65 5.07 -7.01
C ILE A 110 -6.10 4.70 -7.32
N GLY A 111 -6.80 5.54 -8.08
CA GLY A 111 -8.17 5.26 -8.53
C GLY A 111 -8.22 4.06 -9.49
N MET A 112 -9.31 3.28 -9.51
CA MET A 112 -9.33 1.98 -10.19
C MET A 112 -9.03 2.04 -11.70
N TYR A 113 -9.62 2.99 -12.44
CA TYR A 113 -9.34 3.15 -13.87
C TYR A 113 -7.92 3.65 -14.14
N GLU A 114 -7.40 4.53 -13.29
CA GLU A 114 -6.01 5.00 -13.36
C GLU A 114 -5.04 3.85 -13.04
N ALA A 115 -5.33 3.06 -12.02
CA ALA A 115 -4.58 1.87 -11.67
C ALA A 115 -4.55 0.86 -12.83
N ARG A 116 -5.68 0.64 -13.52
CA ARG A 116 -5.71 -0.22 -14.72
C ARG A 116 -4.72 0.25 -15.78
N ASN A 117 -4.75 1.55 -16.11
CA ASN A 117 -3.86 2.12 -17.11
C ASN A 117 -2.39 2.02 -16.68
N LEU A 118 -2.09 2.43 -15.44
CA LEU A 118 -0.76 2.41 -14.86
C LEU A 118 -0.16 0.99 -14.83
N VAL A 119 -0.89 0.01 -14.32
CA VAL A 119 -0.43 -1.38 -14.18
C VAL A 119 -0.24 -2.05 -15.55
N ASN A 120 -1.11 -1.77 -16.52
CA ASN A 120 -0.98 -2.28 -17.89
C ASN A 120 0.31 -1.76 -18.56
N GLU A 121 0.73 -0.53 -18.28
CA GLU A 121 1.96 0.06 -18.84
C GLU A 121 3.23 -0.26 -18.03
N LEU A 122 3.07 -0.64 -16.76
CA LEU A 122 4.18 -0.85 -15.85
C LEU A 122 5.07 -2.03 -16.29
N LYS A 123 6.39 -1.84 -16.26
CA LYS A 123 7.36 -2.88 -16.62
C LYS A 123 8.03 -3.42 -15.36
N PRO A 124 8.23 -4.75 -15.19
CA PRO A 124 8.86 -5.32 -13.99
C PRO A 124 10.23 -4.72 -13.66
N LYS A 125 10.98 -4.25 -14.67
CA LYS A 125 12.28 -3.61 -14.47
C LYS A 125 12.20 -2.29 -13.67
N ASN A 126 11.06 -1.60 -13.72
CA ASN A 126 10.80 -0.34 -13.01
C ASN A 126 10.25 -0.57 -11.59
N ILE A 127 9.97 -1.82 -11.23
CA ILE A 127 9.37 -2.20 -9.95
C ILE A 127 10.47 -2.69 -9.03
N ASP A 128 10.51 -2.14 -7.82
CA ASP A 128 11.39 -2.62 -6.77
C ASP A 128 10.81 -3.91 -6.17
N PHE A 129 9.54 -3.90 -5.79
CA PHE A 129 8.79 -5.09 -5.34
C PHE A 129 7.28 -4.79 -5.30
N ILE A 130 6.48 -5.85 -5.15
CA ILE A 130 5.02 -5.81 -5.04
C ILE A 130 4.62 -6.62 -3.82
N VAL A 131 3.71 -6.10 -3.01
CA VAL A 131 3.10 -6.84 -1.90
C VAL A 131 1.59 -6.88 -2.08
N SER A 132 1.01 -8.07 -1.95
CA SER A 132 -0.43 -8.30 -2.04
C SER A 132 -0.94 -8.82 -0.71
N TYR A 133 -2.03 -8.24 -0.24
CA TYR A 133 -2.73 -8.59 1.00
C TYR A 133 -4.16 -9.02 0.65
N GLU A 134 -4.66 -10.08 1.31
CA GLU A 134 -6.02 -10.57 1.05
C GLU A 134 -7.12 -9.65 1.60
N SER A 135 -6.79 -8.86 2.62
CA SER A 135 -7.65 -7.79 3.10
C SER A 135 -6.79 -6.70 3.73
N ALA A 136 -7.22 -5.44 3.59
CA ALA A 136 -6.62 -4.31 4.28
C ALA A 136 -7.70 -3.29 4.63
N ASN A 137 -7.36 -2.31 5.47
CA ASN A 137 -8.37 -1.43 6.01
C ASN A 137 -8.97 -0.43 4.98
N PRO A 138 -10.30 -0.50 4.70
CA PRO A 138 -10.92 0.35 3.68
C PRO A 138 -10.95 1.85 4.02
N ARG A 139 -10.84 2.21 5.30
CA ARG A 139 -10.84 3.61 5.74
C ARG A 139 -9.49 4.29 5.49
N ILE A 140 -8.41 3.51 5.36
CA ILE A 140 -7.06 4.04 5.12
C ILE A 140 -6.70 3.94 3.65
N PHE A 141 -6.91 2.77 3.05
CA PHE A 141 -6.43 2.49 1.69
C PHE A 141 -7.51 2.71 0.63
N GLY A 142 -8.77 2.91 1.02
CA GLY A 142 -9.90 3.12 0.13
C GLY A 142 -10.84 1.92 0.09
N ARG A 143 -12.09 2.16 -0.33
CA ARG A 143 -13.20 1.21 -0.21
C ARG A 143 -12.92 -0.20 -0.77
N TYR A 144 -12.07 -0.30 -1.79
CA TYR A 144 -11.79 -1.54 -2.50
C TYR A 144 -10.81 -2.46 -1.75
N SER A 145 -10.14 -1.96 -0.71
CA SER A 145 -9.17 -2.75 0.05
C SER A 145 -9.82 -3.88 0.86
N ILE A 146 -11.16 -3.86 0.99
CA ILE A 146 -11.94 -4.95 1.57
C ILE A 146 -11.78 -6.26 0.78
N ASN A 147 -11.51 -6.16 -0.53
CA ASN A 147 -11.27 -7.30 -1.42
C ASN A 147 -9.78 -7.67 -1.50
N GLY A 148 -8.93 -6.92 -0.81
CA GLY A 148 -7.48 -7.03 -0.87
C GLY A 148 -6.81 -5.73 -1.30
N LEU A 149 -5.53 -5.62 -0.96
CA LEU A 149 -4.69 -4.47 -1.22
C LEU A 149 -3.43 -4.95 -1.94
N THR A 150 -3.06 -4.26 -3.01
CA THR A 150 -1.76 -4.44 -3.66
C THR A 150 -0.97 -3.15 -3.58
N GLU A 151 0.18 -3.22 -2.94
CA GLU A 151 1.15 -2.14 -2.87
C GLU A 151 2.27 -2.40 -3.87
N ILE A 152 2.47 -1.44 -4.78
CA ILE A 152 3.52 -1.46 -5.80
C ILE A 152 4.54 -0.39 -5.43
N PHE A 153 5.80 -0.79 -5.34
CA PHE A 153 6.88 0.14 -5.05
C PHE A 153 7.81 0.25 -6.23
N LEU A 154 8.01 1.49 -6.67
CA LEU A 154 8.79 1.75 -7.86
C LEU A 154 10.26 1.89 -7.48
N LYS A 155 11.14 1.47 -8.40
CA LYS A 155 12.55 1.81 -8.26
C LYS A 155 12.67 3.32 -8.32
N LYS A 156 13.26 3.92 -7.28
CA LYS A 156 13.64 5.33 -7.32
C LYS A 156 14.51 5.53 -8.57
N LYS A 157 14.13 6.45 -9.44
CA LYS A 157 15.06 6.93 -10.47
C LYS A 157 16.26 7.44 -9.71
N ALA A 158 17.47 6.99 -10.06
CA ALA A 158 18.67 7.61 -9.55
C ALA A 158 18.56 9.09 -9.93
N ASP A 159 18.41 9.96 -8.94
CA ASP A 159 18.55 11.39 -9.17
C ASP A 159 20.00 11.58 -9.62
N ASN A 160 20.19 11.74 -10.93
CA ASN A 160 21.40 12.32 -11.47
C ASN A 160 21.45 13.78 -11.01
N LYS A 161 21.84 13.97 -9.76
CA LYS A 161 22.36 15.23 -9.24
C LYS A 161 23.75 14.96 -8.70
N SER A 162 24.70 14.91 -9.64
CA SER A 162 26.05 15.37 -9.38
C SER A 162 25.95 16.81 -8.91
N TYR A 163 26.09 17.02 -7.60
CA TYR A 163 26.53 18.30 -7.08
C TYR A 163 28.05 18.20 -6.94
N GLU A 164 28.74 18.71 -7.96
CA GLU A 164 30.06 19.31 -7.79
C GLU A 164 29.91 20.67 -7.10
#